data_AF-A0A8J5H9E1-F1
#
_entry.id   AF-A0A8J5H9E1-F1
#
_cell.length_a   1.000
_cell.length_b   1.000
_cell.length_c   1.000
_cell.angle_alpha   90.00
_cell.angle_beta   90.00
_cell.angle_gamma   90.00
#
_symmetry.space_group_name_H-M   'P 1'
#
loop_
_entity.id
_entity.type
_entity.pdbx_description
1 polymer ?
#
loop_
_entity_poly.entity_id
_entity_poly.type
_entity_poly.pdbx_seq_one_letter_code
_entity_poly.pdbx_strand_id
1 'polypeptide(L)'
;MIASDDGSRSLLLAVNRRLTALSFHIREYFWVDMKKINEIYRYKTEEYSQGATNKFNIYPEQIPSWLVDWIPEKGGYLIGNLQPAHMDFWFFSLGNLWAITSSLTTPRQAEEILNLMEKKWEDFIWNIPLKICYPAYFAGLSYHNGGPWPTLLWQFTLACIKMGRPELAHKAVSVAEKRLSNDQWPEYYDT
;
A
#
# COMPACT_ATOMS: atom_id res chain seq x y z
N MET A 1 5.70 -11.13 32.19
CA MET A 1 4.29 -10.69 32.33
C MET A 1 4.32 -9.25 32.81
N ILE A 2 3.61 -8.35 32.15
CA ILE A 2 3.43 -6.98 32.65
C ILE A 2 2.67 -7.08 33.99
N ALA A 3 3.12 -6.38 35.02
CA ALA A 3 2.46 -6.39 36.33
C ALA A 3 1.00 -5.93 36.17
N SER A 4 0.05 -6.62 36.80
CA SER A 4 -1.37 -6.30 36.67
C SER A 4 -1.80 -5.16 37.60
N ASP A 5 -1.14 -4.02 37.48
CA ASP A 5 -1.55 -2.77 38.13
C ASP A 5 -2.55 -1.98 37.26
N ASP A 6 -3.19 -0.99 37.85
CA ASP A 6 -4.22 -0.18 37.18
C ASP A 6 -3.66 0.67 36.03
N GLY A 7 -2.38 1.05 36.08
CA GLY A 7 -1.70 1.74 34.98
C GLY A 7 -1.57 0.85 33.75
N SER A 8 -1.15 -0.39 33.95
CA SER A 8 -1.02 -1.40 32.91
C SER A 8 -2.37 -1.74 32.26
N ARG A 9 -3.46 -1.79 33.06
CA ARG A 9 -4.83 -1.98 32.54
C ARG A 9 -5.29 -0.81 31.66
N SER A 10 -5.02 0.42 32.08
CA SER A 10 -5.36 1.63 31.32
C SER A 10 -4.66 1.65 29.95
N LEU A 11 -3.37 1.32 29.92
CA LEU A 11 -2.60 1.25 28.68
C LEU A 11 -3.13 0.16 27.74
N LEU A 12 -3.43 -1.03 28.25
CA LEU A 12 -4.01 -2.11 27.44
C LEU A 12 -5.37 -1.71 26.85
N LEU A 13 -6.21 -1.02 27.62
CA LEU A 13 -7.49 -0.50 27.13
C LEU A 13 -7.29 0.52 26.00
N ALA A 14 -6.34 1.44 26.17
CA ALA A 14 -6.02 2.46 25.16
C ALA A 14 -5.49 1.83 23.86
N VAL A 15 -4.59 0.85 23.97
CA VAL A 15 -4.06 0.09 22.82
C VAL A 15 -5.18 -0.62 22.08
N ASN A 16 -6.03 -1.37 22.79
CA ASN A 16 -7.12 -2.11 22.16
C ASN A 16 -8.11 -1.18 21.44
N ARG A 17 -8.51 -0.07 22.07
CA ARG A 17 -9.37 0.93 21.42
C ARG A 17 -8.73 1.51 20.16
N ARG A 18 -7.42 1.82 20.21
CA ARG A 18 -6.70 2.36 19.06
C ARG A 18 -6.57 1.33 17.95
N LEU A 19 -6.28 0.07 18.25
CA LEU A 19 -6.18 -1.00 17.26
C LEU A 19 -7.50 -1.18 16.50
N THR A 20 -8.64 -1.19 17.20
CA THR A 20 -9.96 -1.29 16.55
C THR A 20 -10.23 -0.09 15.65
N ALA A 21 -10.06 1.14 16.17
CA ALA A 21 -10.34 2.36 15.42
C ALA A 21 -9.41 2.52 14.20
N LEU A 22 -8.11 2.25 14.38
CA LEU A 22 -7.12 2.35 13.31
C LEU A 22 -7.37 1.30 12.22
N SER A 23 -7.69 0.06 12.60
CA SER A 23 -7.99 -0.99 11.63
C SER A 23 -9.19 -0.62 10.77
N PHE A 24 -10.26 -0.11 11.37
CA PHE A 24 -11.42 0.38 10.62
C PHE A 24 -11.03 1.54 9.70
N HIS A 25 -10.33 2.54 10.24
CA HIS A 25 -9.98 3.74 9.49
C HIS A 25 -9.11 3.43 8.26
N ILE A 26 -8.07 2.60 8.41
CA ILE A 26 -7.20 2.22 7.29
C ILE A 26 -7.95 1.34 6.28
N ARG A 27 -8.69 0.32 6.74
CA ARG A 27 -9.40 -0.60 5.82
C ARG A 27 -10.49 0.08 5.01
N GLU A 28 -11.16 1.07 5.58
CA GLU A 28 -12.28 1.76 4.93
C GLU A 28 -11.81 2.94 4.08
N TYR A 29 -10.96 3.81 4.65
CA TYR A 29 -10.68 5.11 4.06
C TYR A 29 -9.37 5.17 3.28
N PHE A 30 -8.41 4.29 3.58
CA PHE A 30 -7.17 4.21 2.80
C PHE A 30 -7.28 3.21 1.65
N TRP A 31 -8.28 2.34 1.65
CA TRP A 31 -8.42 1.34 0.60
C TRP A 31 -8.89 1.96 -0.71
N VAL A 32 -8.21 1.64 -1.81
CA VAL A 32 -8.64 1.98 -3.17
C VAL A 32 -8.67 0.73 -4.05
N ASP A 33 -9.80 0.54 -4.71
CA ASP A 33 -10.04 -0.42 -5.78
C ASP A 33 -10.93 0.25 -6.84
N MET A 34 -11.21 -0.42 -7.96
CA MET A 34 -12.08 0.15 -9.01
C MET A 34 -13.47 0.55 -8.47
N LYS A 35 -13.99 -0.16 -7.47
CA LYS A 35 -15.28 0.18 -6.85
C LYS A 35 -15.18 1.48 -6.05
N LYS A 36 -14.13 1.64 -5.24
CA LYS A 36 -13.91 2.87 -4.45
C LYS A 36 -13.62 4.07 -5.35
N ILE A 37 -12.86 3.90 -6.43
CA ILE A 37 -12.64 4.96 -7.43
C ILE A 37 -13.98 5.45 -8.00
N ASN A 38 -14.86 4.51 -8.41
CA ASN A 38 -16.20 4.82 -8.88
C ASN A 38 -17.13 5.45 -7.82
N GLU A 39 -16.87 5.18 -6.54
CA GLU A 39 -17.56 5.83 -5.41
C GLU A 39 -17.09 7.29 -5.27
N ILE A 40 -15.78 7.52 -5.27
CA ILE A 40 -15.16 8.86 -5.17
C ILE A 40 -15.58 9.74 -6.36
N TYR A 41 -15.66 9.20 -7.57
CA TYR A 41 -16.17 9.93 -8.74
C TYR A 41 -17.60 10.48 -8.56
N ARG A 42 -18.39 9.90 -7.65
CA ARG A 42 -19.77 10.29 -7.37
C ARG A 42 -19.90 11.10 -6.08
N TYR A 43 -18.79 11.46 -5.44
CA TYR A 43 -18.82 12.27 -4.23
C TYR A 43 -19.45 13.63 -4.50
N LYS A 44 -20.31 14.03 -3.57
CA LYS A 44 -20.73 15.41 -3.43
C LYS A 44 -19.71 16.11 -2.52
N THR A 45 -19.35 17.33 -2.87
CA THR A 45 -18.49 18.17 -2.04
C THR A 45 -19.34 18.96 -1.05
N GLU A 46 -18.68 19.52 -0.03
CA GLU A 46 -19.30 20.40 0.97
C GLU A 46 -20.42 19.72 1.78
N GLU A 47 -20.37 18.39 1.92
CA GLU A 47 -21.31 17.65 2.77
C GLU A 47 -21.05 17.95 4.25
N TYR A 48 -22.06 18.51 4.93
CA TYR A 48 -22.00 18.78 6.37
C TYR A 48 -23.04 17.93 7.13
N SER A 49 -22.69 16.69 7.46
CA SER A 49 -23.49 15.84 8.36
C SER A 49 -22.68 14.66 8.90
N GLN A 50 -23.16 14.04 9.99
CA GLN A 50 -22.58 12.78 10.47
C GLN A 50 -22.80 11.59 9.50
N GLY A 51 -23.77 11.73 8.59
CA GLY A 51 -24.07 10.75 7.55
C GLY A 51 -23.41 11.05 6.20
N ALA A 52 -22.47 12.00 6.14
CA ALA A 52 -21.77 12.35 4.91
C ALA A 52 -21.04 11.13 4.35
N THR A 53 -21.16 10.93 3.03
CA THR A 53 -20.42 9.88 2.33
C THR A 53 -18.99 10.35 2.11
N ASN A 54 -18.82 11.60 1.70
CA ASN A 54 -17.54 12.25 1.50
C ASN A 54 -17.00 12.86 2.80
N LYS A 55 -16.62 12.01 3.76
CA LYS A 55 -16.21 12.42 5.11
C LYS A 55 -15.01 13.36 5.16
N PHE A 56 -14.18 13.35 4.12
CA PHE A 56 -12.95 14.14 4.03
C PHE A 56 -13.06 15.29 3.03
N ASN A 57 -14.25 15.55 2.47
CA ASN A 57 -14.44 16.58 1.44
C ASN A 57 -13.46 16.43 0.25
N ILE A 58 -13.26 15.19 -0.20
CA ILE A 58 -12.41 14.86 -1.35
C ILE A 58 -13.10 15.33 -2.63
N TYR A 59 -12.35 16.03 -3.45
CA TYR A 59 -12.76 16.48 -4.77
C TYR A 59 -12.49 15.36 -5.79
N PRO A 60 -13.49 14.91 -6.57
CA PRO A 60 -13.30 13.86 -7.58
C PRO A 60 -12.16 14.12 -8.57
N GLU A 61 -11.85 15.39 -8.83
CA GLU A 61 -10.77 15.85 -9.71
C GLU A 61 -9.37 15.47 -9.20
N GLN A 62 -9.24 15.05 -7.93
CA GLN A 62 -7.97 14.56 -7.38
C GLN A 62 -7.63 13.15 -7.84
N ILE A 63 -8.59 12.38 -8.37
CA ILE A 63 -8.30 11.06 -8.95
C ILE A 63 -7.39 11.27 -10.15
N PRO A 64 -6.14 10.79 -10.11
CA PRO A 64 -5.22 11.06 -11.20
C PRO A 64 -5.58 10.20 -12.41
N SER A 65 -5.39 10.74 -13.61
CA SER A 65 -5.77 10.07 -14.87
C SER A 65 -5.12 8.70 -15.04
N TRP A 66 -3.89 8.53 -14.55
CA TRP A 66 -3.17 7.25 -14.64
C TRP A 66 -3.83 6.13 -13.82
N LEU A 67 -4.52 6.43 -12.72
CA LEU A 67 -4.98 5.42 -11.77
C LEU A 67 -6.08 4.53 -12.34
N VAL A 68 -7.01 5.11 -13.09
CA VAL A 68 -8.16 4.38 -13.65
C VAL A 68 -7.71 3.34 -14.66
N ASP A 69 -6.75 3.69 -15.52
CA ASP A 69 -6.19 2.77 -16.52
C ASP A 69 -5.18 1.78 -15.91
N TRP A 70 -4.58 2.17 -14.78
CA TRP A 70 -3.58 1.35 -14.11
C TRP A 70 -4.21 0.29 -13.21
N ILE A 71 -5.27 0.56 -12.46
CA ILE A 71 -5.79 -0.41 -11.51
C ILE A 71 -6.52 -1.58 -12.22
N PRO A 72 -6.18 -2.86 -11.96
CA PRO A 72 -6.86 -3.99 -12.59
C PRO A 72 -8.23 -4.22 -11.93
N GLU A 73 -9.13 -4.93 -12.63
CA GLU A 73 -10.47 -5.26 -12.12
C GLU A 73 -10.44 -6.01 -10.78
N LYS A 74 -9.48 -6.93 -10.62
CA LYS A 74 -9.21 -7.67 -9.38
C LYS A 74 -7.91 -7.21 -8.74
N GLY A 75 -7.87 -5.96 -8.31
CA GLY A 75 -6.76 -5.42 -7.53
C GLY A 75 -7.14 -4.14 -6.80
N GLY A 76 -6.30 -3.80 -5.84
CA GLY A 76 -6.47 -2.65 -4.98
C GLY A 76 -5.32 -2.53 -4.00
N TYR A 77 -5.24 -1.40 -3.31
CA TYR A 77 -4.15 -1.12 -2.38
C TYR A 77 -4.56 -0.08 -1.34
N LEU A 78 -3.72 0.09 -0.33
CA LEU A 78 -3.79 1.21 0.60
C LEU A 78 -3.05 2.41 0.00
N ILE A 79 -3.76 3.50 -0.21
CA ILE A 79 -3.24 4.77 -0.70
C ILE A 79 -2.14 5.34 0.21
N GLY A 80 -1.34 6.26 -0.32
CA GLY A 80 -0.21 6.85 0.41
C GLY A 80 -0.63 7.72 1.58
N ASN A 81 -1.69 8.52 1.42
CA ASN A 81 -2.11 9.47 2.44
C ASN A 81 -3.57 9.88 2.32
N LEU A 82 -4.15 10.31 3.44
CA LEU A 82 -5.51 10.83 3.53
C LEU A 82 -5.57 11.98 4.55
N GLN A 83 -6.07 13.12 4.11
CA GLN A 83 -6.19 14.35 4.89
C GLN A 83 -7.49 15.08 4.53
N PRO A 84 -7.92 16.08 5.32
CA PRO A 84 -9.02 16.94 4.92
C PRO A 84 -8.79 17.56 3.54
N ALA A 85 -9.74 17.36 2.65
CA ALA A 85 -9.74 17.77 1.25
C ALA A 85 -8.57 17.25 0.42
N HIS A 86 -7.86 16.19 0.85
CA HIS A 86 -6.73 15.65 0.08
C HIS A 86 -6.58 14.14 0.20
N MET A 87 -6.45 13.48 -0.94
CA MET A 87 -6.16 12.05 -1.04
C MET A 87 -4.95 11.82 -1.95
N ASP A 88 -3.92 11.17 -1.41
CA ASP A 88 -2.69 10.85 -2.13
C ASP A 88 -2.78 9.41 -2.65
N PHE A 89 -3.07 9.27 -3.94
CA PHE A 89 -3.28 7.99 -4.61
C PHE A 89 -1.98 7.26 -4.98
N TRP A 90 -0.81 7.63 -4.46
CA TRP A 90 0.38 6.87 -4.77
C TRP A 90 0.40 5.52 -4.05
N PHE A 91 0.90 4.50 -4.74
CA PHE A 91 1.18 3.21 -4.11
C PHE A 91 2.52 3.29 -3.39
N PHE A 92 2.57 2.86 -2.12
CA PHE A 92 3.81 2.69 -1.36
C PHE A 92 4.01 1.22 -0.99
N SER A 93 5.11 0.63 -1.45
CA SER A 93 5.41 -0.79 -1.27
C SER A 93 5.52 -1.18 0.20
N LEU A 94 6.32 -0.44 0.97
CA LEU A 94 6.57 -0.79 2.37
C LEU A 94 5.27 -0.80 3.20
N GLY A 95 4.39 0.21 3.01
CA GLY A 95 3.13 0.31 3.73
C GLY A 95 2.18 -0.85 3.41
N ASN A 96 1.99 -1.14 2.12
CA ASN A 96 1.11 -2.23 1.68
C ASN A 96 1.61 -3.61 2.13
N LEU A 97 2.91 -3.87 2.02
CA LEU A 97 3.51 -5.15 2.45
C LEU A 97 3.42 -5.34 3.97
N TRP A 98 3.68 -4.30 4.76
CA TRP A 98 3.49 -4.37 6.21
C TRP A 98 2.02 -4.53 6.61
N ALA A 99 1.10 -3.93 5.86
CA ALA A 99 -0.31 -4.08 6.13
C ALA A 99 -0.80 -5.53 5.90
N ILE A 100 -0.26 -6.21 4.88
CA ILE A 100 -0.48 -7.66 4.67
C ILE A 100 0.09 -8.45 5.84
N THR A 101 1.37 -8.26 6.15
CA THR A 101 2.11 -9.11 7.11
C THR A 101 1.60 -8.96 8.54
N SER A 102 1.22 -7.74 8.95
CA SER A 102 0.61 -7.45 10.27
C SER A 102 -0.87 -7.84 10.37
N SER A 103 -1.50 -8.28 9.27
CA SER A 103 -2.94 -8.52 9.17
C SER A 103 -3.80 -7.26 9.42
N LEU A 104 -3.23 -6.08 9.15
CA LEU A 104 -3.97 -4.83 9.10
C LEU A 104 -4.96 -4.85 7.93
N THR A 105 -4.62 -5.42 6.79
CA THR A 105 -5.58 -5.63 5.69
C THR A 105 -6.55 -6.77 6.01
N THR A 106 -7.74 -6.73 5.40
CA THR A 106 -8.58 -7.94 5.30
C THR A 106 -7.93 -8.99 4.38
N PRO A 107 -8.34 -10.27 4.42
CA PRO A 107 -7.84 -11.29 3.48
C PRO A 107 -8.03 -10.91 2.01
N ARG A 108 -9.21 -10.37 1.66
CA ARG A 108 -9.52 -9.87 0.31
C ARG A 108 -8.56 -8.75 -0.10
N GLN A 109 -8.35 -7.77 0.76
CA GLN A 109 -7.44 -6.65 0.49
C GLN A 109 -6.00 -7.12 0.30
N ALA A 110 -5.54 -8.08 1.12
CA ALA A 110 -4.20 -8.65 0.98
C ALA A 110 -4.02 -9.39 -0.36
N GLU A 111 -5.04 -10.16 -0.77
CA GLU A 111 -5.06 -10.84 -2.06
C GLU A 111 -5.07 -9.83 -3.22
N GLU A 112 -5.90 -8.81 -3.15
CA GLU A 112 -6.01 -7.76 -4.18
C GLU A 112 -4.74 -6.91 -4.32
N ILE A 113 -3.98 -6.68 -3.23
CA ILE A 113 -2.65 -6.05 -3.30
C ILE A 113 -1.67 -6.93 -4.07
N LEU A 114 -1.59 -8.24 -3.76
CA LEU A 114 -0.68 -9.14 -4.47
C LEU A 114 -1.10 -9.36 -5.93
N ASN A 115 -2.40 -9.37 -6.21
CA ASN A 115 -2.92 -9.42 -7.58
C ASN A 115 -2.55 -8.16 -8.38
N LEU A 116 -2.65 -6.98 -7.77
CA LEU A 116 -2.18 -5.73 -8.37
C LEU A 116 -0.68 -5.83 -8.70
N MET A 117 0.14 -6.23 -7.72
CA MET A 117 1.59 -6.36 -7.91
C MET A 117 1.96 -7.37 -8.99
N GLU A 118 1.25 -8.49 -9.07
CA GLU A 118 1.43 -9.49 -10.13
C GLU A 118 1.01 -8.97 -11.51
N LYS A 119 -0.14 -8.30 -11.60
CA LYS A 119 -0.66 -7.78 -12.88
C LYS A 119 0.16 -6.60 -13.40
N LYS A 120 0.76 -5.82 -12.51
CA LYS A 120 1.64 -4.69 -12.80
C LYS A 120 3.10 -5.01 -12.48
N TRP A 121 3.50 -6.25 -12.75
CA TRP A 121 4.82 -6.77 -12.41
C TRP A 121 5.97 -5.88 -12.89
N GLU A 122 5.91 -5.41 -14.14
CA GLU A 122 6.94 -4.56 -14.74
C GLU A 122 7.04 -3.19 -14.07
N ASP A 123 5.93 -2.65 -13.56
CA ASP A 123 5.91 -1.39 -12.82
C ASP A 123 6.58 -1.54 -11.45
N PHE A 124 6.56 -2.73 -10.83
CA PHE A 124 7.07 -2.94 -9.48
C PHE A 124 8.47 -3.57 -9.42
N ILE A 125 8.74 -4.55 -10.27
CA ILE A 125 9.92 -5.42 -10.20
C ILE A 125 10.92 -5.09 -11.30
N TRP A 126 10.48 -4.54 -12.43
CA TRP A 126 11.30 -4.18 -13.61
C TRP A 126 12.52 -5.11 -13.79
N ASN A 127 13.74 -4.57 -13.81
CA ASN A 127 15.00 -5.33 -13.80
C ASN A 127 15.59 -5.53 -12.40
N ILE A 128 15.04 -4.88 -11.37
CA ILE A 128 15.43 -5.01 -9.96
C ILE A 128 14.19 -4.85 -9.07
N PRO A 129 13.85 -5.81 -8.21
CA PRO A 129 12.83 -5.62 -7.19
C PRO A 129 13.34 -4.70 -6.06
N LEU A 130 12.52 -3.89 -5.40
CA LEU A 130 11.11 -3.56 -5.65
C LEU A 130 11.01 -2.02 -5.65
N LYS A 131 10.20 -1.42 -6.52
CA LYS A 131 9.95 0.03 -6.47
C LYS A 131 9.43 0.46 -5.10
N ILE A 132 9.96 1.56 -4.56
CA ILE A 132 9.51 2.09 -3.27
C ILE A 132 8.09 2.65 -3.33
N CYS A 133 7.77 3.34 -4.43
CA CYS A 133 6.45 3.87 -4.71
C CYS A 133 6.15 3.86 -6.22
N TYR A 134 4.87 4.01 -6.56
CA TYR A 134 4.43 4.15 -7.94
C TYR A 134 3.21 5.09 -8.04
N PRO A 135 3.13 5.95 -9.07
CA PRO A 135 4.21 6.29 -10.02
C PRO A 135 5.28 7.17 -9.36
N ALA A 136 6.22 7.71 -10.14
CA ALA A 136 7.07 8.82 -9.68
C ALA A 136 6.23 10.10 -9.51
N TYR A 137 6.58 10.98 -8.56
CA TYR A 137 6.00 12.31 -8.41
C TYR A 137 6.39 13.26 -9.55
N PHE A 138 7.65 13.22 -9.97
CA PHE A 138 8.22 14.08 -11.02
C PHE A 138 9.02 13.25 -12.03
N ALA A 139 9.41 13.87 -13.14
CA ALA A 139 10.30 13.26 -14.12
C ALA A 139 11.63 12.86 -13.46
N GLY A 140 12.05 11.61 -13.67
CA GLY A 140 13.24 11.01 -13.07
C GLY A 140 12.89 10.05 -11.93
N LEU A 141 13.01 8.76 -12.20
CA LEU A 141 12.77 7.70 -11.23
C LEU A 141 14.05 7.47 -10.42
N SER A 142 14.19 8.17 -9.30
CA SER A 142 15.39 8.09 -8.49
C SER A 142 15.13 8.03 -7.01
N TYR A 143 15.93 7.23 -6.31
CA TYR A 143 15.93 7.13 -4.85
C TYR A 143 14.50 6.92 -4.28
N HIS A 144 14.01 7.84 -3.46
CA HIS A 144 12.64 7.80 -2.92
C HIS A 144 11.53 8.09 -3.95
N ASN A 145 11.86 8.69 -5.10
CA ASN A 145 10.91 9.02 -6.17
C ASN A 145 10.75 7.84 -7.14
N GLY A 146 10.31 6.69 -6.64
CA GLY A 146 9.99 5.52 -7.47
C GLY A 146 11.20 4.68 -7.91
N GLY A 147 12.37 4.84 -7.31
CA GLY A 147 13.51 3.95 -7.52
C GLY A 147 13.26 2.54 -6.95
N PRO A 148 13.86 1.48 -7.51
CA PRO A 148 13.89 0.17 -6.87
C PRO A 148 14.82 0.10 -5.67
N TRP A 149 14.34 -0.52 -4.59
CA TRP A 149 15.07 -0.74 -3.34
C TRP A 149 15.17 -2.25 -3.06
N PRO A 150 16.34 -2.87 -3.23
CA PRO A 150 16.56 -4.30 -2.97
C PRO A 150 16.17 -4.73 -1.56
N THR A 151 16.31 -3.83 -0.57
CA THR A 151 15.91 -4.09 0.81
C THR A 151 14.42 -4.39 0.98
N LEU A 152 13.55 -4.05 0.02
CA LEU A 152 12.11 -4.34 0.10
C LEU A 152 11.77 -5.80 -0.27
N LEU A 153 12.73 -6.54 -0.83
CA LEU A 153 12.52 -7.91 -1.30
C LEU A 153 12.09 -8.85 -0.17
N TRP A 154 12.62 -8.68 1.05
CA TRP A 154 12.28 -9.59 2.14
C TRP A 154 10.86 -9.36 2.69
N GLN A 155 10.38 -8.11 2.74
CA GLN A 155 8.99 -7.81 3.10
C GLN A 155 8.03 -8.34 2.03
N PHE A 156 8.42 -8.23 0.75
CA PHE A 156 7.64 -8.81 -0.35
C PHE A 156 7.55 -10.34 -0.22
N THR A 157 8.68 -11.00 0.02
CA THR A 157 8.74 -12.44 0.29
C THR A 157 7.88 -12.83 1.48
N LEU A 158 7.94 -12.08 2.59
CA LEU A 158 7.13 -12.36 3.79
C LEU A 158 5.63 -12.25 3.49
N ALA A 159 5.20 -11.21 2.76
CA ALA A 159 3.81 -11.04 2.35
C ALA A 159 3.35 -12.19 1.44
N CYS A 160 4.18 -12.60 0.48
CA CYS A 160 3.92 -13.73 -0.40
C CYS A 160 3.75 -15.04 0.36
N ILE A 161 4.66 -15.36 1.29
CA ILE A 161 4.59 -16.58 2.12
C ILE A 161 3.32 -16.57 2.97
N LYS A 162 3.02 -15.45 3.64
CA LYS A 162 1.81 -15.32 4.47
C LYS A 162 0.53 -15.57 3.67
N MET A 163 0.51 -15.18 2.41
CA MET A 163 -0.65 -15.34 1.53
C MET A 163 -0.62 -16.65 0.73
N GLY A 164 0.34 -17.55 0.97
CA GLY A 164 0.44 -18.83 0.25
C GLY A 164 0.81 -18.67 -1.23
N ARG A 165 1.55 -17.60 -1.56
CA ARG A 165 1.97 -17.24 -2.93
C ARG A 165 3.50 -17.23 -3.12
N PRO A 166 4.24 -18.29 -2.73
CA PRO A 166 5.70 -18.31 -2.79
C PRO A 166 6.26 -18.18 -4.22
N GLU A 167 5.47 -18.51 -5.25
CA GLU A 167 5.85 -18.35 -6.66
C GLU A 167 6.20 -16.90 -7.02
N LEU A 168 5.48 -15.92 -6.45
CA LEU A 168 5.78 -14.50 -6.66
C LEU A 168 7.12 -14.13 -6.03
N ALA A 169 7.39 -14.61 -4.82
CA ALA A 169 8.66 -14.39 -4.13
C ALA A 169 9.83 -14.98 -4.93
N HIS A 170 9.71 -16.23 -5.39
CA HIS A 170 10.72 -16.85 -6.25
C HIS A 170 10.94 -16.06 -7.53
N LYS A 171 9.88 -15.59 -8.20
CA LYS A 171 10.00 -14.77 -9.40
C LYS A 171 10.78 -13.47 -9.14
N ALA A 172 10.52 -12.79 -8.02
CA ALA A 172 11.25 -11.58 -7.65
C ALA A 172 12.73 -11.86 -7.30
N VAL A 173 12.99 -12.92 -6.53
CA VAL A 173 14.36 -13.36 -6.19
C VAL A 173 15.17 -13.67 -7.46
N SER A 174 14.60 -14.41 -8.41
CA SER A 174 15.25 -14.73 -9.68
C SER A 174 15.59 -13.49 -10.53
N VAL A 175 14.90 -12.36 -10.35
CA VAL A 175 15.25 -11.09 -10.99
C VAL A 175 16.44 -10.45 -10.26
N ALA A 176 16.38 -10.40 -8.92
CA ALA A 176 17.44 -9.85 -8.08
C ALA A 176 18.79 -10.57 -8.25
N GLU A 177 18.78 -11.92 -8.29
CA GLU A 177 19.96 -12.77 -8.39
C GLU A 177 20.80 -12.53 -9.64
N LYS A 178 20.20 -12.03 -10.72
CA LYS A 178 20.91 -11.73 -11.98
C LYS A 178 21.86 -10.53 -11.85
N ARG A 179 21.63 -9.66 -10.86
CA ARG A 179 22.24 -8.33 -10.82
C ARG A 179 22.88 -7.95 -9.50
N LEU A 180 22.23 -8.20 -8.36
CA LEU A 180 22.67 -7.66 -7.06
C LEU A 180 24.14 -7.97 -6.73
N SER A 181 24.58 -9.21 -6.96
CA SER A 181 25.97 -9.59 -6.71
C SER A 181 26.94 -8.96 -7.71
N ASN A 182 26.55 -8.85 -8.99
CA ASN A 182 27.38 -8.26 -10.04
C ASN A 182 27.55 -6.75 -9.84
N ASP A 183 26.50 -6.11 -9.34
CA ASP A 183 26.44 -4.68 -9.07
C ASP A 183 27.00 -4.30 -7.66
N GLN A 184 27.56 -5.26 -6.93
CA GLN A 184 28.15 -5.08 -5.59
C GLN A 184 27.18 -4.57 -4.51
N TRP A 185 25.95 -5.07 -4.51
CA TRP A 185 24.95 -4.80 -3.46
C TRP A 185 24.66 -3.30 -3.23
N PRO A 186 24.23 -2.56 -4.27
CA PRO A 186 23.93 -1.14 -4.13
C PRO A 186 22.72 -0.91 -3.22
N GLU A 187 22.66 0.28 -2.62
CA GLU A 187 21.58 0.70 -1.73
C GLU A 187 20.22 0.72 -2.46
N TYR A 188 20.20 1.29 -3.66
CA TYR A 188 19.03 1.43 -4.52
C TYR A 188 19.47 1.48 -5.99
N TYR A 189 18.49 1.45 -6.89
CA TYR A 189 18.69 1.61 -8.33
C TYR A 189 17.90 2.81 -8.85
N ASP A 190 18.45 3.49 -9.85
CA ASP A 190 17.72 4.46 -10.67
C ASP A 190 17.17 3.76 -11.93
N THR A 191 16.11 4.34 -12.51
CA THR A 191 15.46 3.87 -13.75
C THR A 191 15.43 4.94 -14.82
#